data_AF-A0A930H7U4-F1
#
_entry.id   AF-A0A930H7U4-F1
#
_cell.length_a   1.000
_cell.length_b   1.000
_cell.length_c   1.000
_cell.angle_alpha   90.00
_cell.angle_beta   90.00
_cell.angle_gamma   90.00
#
_symmetry.space_group_name_H-M   'P 1'
#
loop_
_entity.id
_entity.type
_entity.pdbx_description
1 polymer ?
#
loop_
_entity_poly.entity_id
_entity_poly.type
_entity_poly.pdbx_seq_one_letter_code
_entity_poly.pdbx_strand_id
1 'polypeptide(L)'
;STGTGNVAVYSTGGTAVNFGTVKIGASDLINKKFGIGMATGYYDETTDTVSNEGTVINRGTIEVSASNSMGMYAVGKNSKAINYGTINLSSEKTVGMYLDHGAVGENWGTIQTTAGGLKSVKGVYLANGSYIKNYGTINIASTDSRSAGIWTDKAENAEENAEGINPLTGTNQMGTSTPVMKVAAADDMKEVGGVTVKVPPRTSVATVTDVNGNTVPIVSVDTATVSSAIQSPITVTSPSGATTLDLDALGYTAFGSSSEVTSFGMYVDTSGIRHTNPVQGLSNLAGLEDINLYFGSEATRYTTAKAIEVGNNIISPYNDALSTVVTAGTTLNVTSANLTWLAQPTKNAITGLLDKLYLVKVPYIAFAKTGDTQTYNFLAGLEERYGVEGLGTREKLLFDKLNGITKGEGDLFAQAVDEMKGHQYSNVQQRINETGGLLDKEFKHLCNEWRNPTKDNNKIKVFGMKNEYRTDTAGVIDYTSNAYG
;
A
#
# COMPACT_ATOMS: atom_id res chain seq x y z
N SER A 1 -21.49 30.85 -21.84
CA SER A 1 -21.06 30.23 -23.11
C SER A 1 -21.34 28.73 -23.01
N THR A 2 -21.78 28.07 -24.08
CA THR A 2 -22.04 26.61 -24.09
C THR A 2 -20.99 25.82 -24.89
N GLY A 3 -19.94 26.49 -25.39
CA GLY A 3 -18.86 25.84 -26.14
C GLY A 3 -17.90 25.07 -25.23
N THR A 4 -17.29 24.01 -25.75
CA THR A 4 -16.30 23.21 -25.03
C THR A 4 -14.98 23.97 -24.85
N GLY A 5 -14.41 23.96 -23.64
CA GLY A 5 -13.10 24.52 -23.37
C GLY A 5 -13.06 26.04 -23.21
N ASN A 6 -14.17 26.66 -22.83
CA ASN A 6 -14.29 28.10 -22.77
C ASN A 6 -13.79 28.67 -21.42
N VAL A 7 -13.03 29.76 -21.48
CA VAL A 7 -12.72 30.60 -20.32
C VAL A 7 -13.60 31.86 -20.41
N ALA A 8 -14.48 32.09 -19.43
CA ALA A 8 -15.43 33.21 -19.53
C ALA A 8 -14.79 34.57 -19.18
N VAL A 9 -13.92 34.61 -18.18
CA VAL A 9 -13.13 35.79 -17.83
C VAL A 9 -11.68 35.37 -17.60
N TYR A 10 -10.73 36.04 -18.23
CA TYR A 10 -9.31 35.78 -18.03
C TYR A 10 -8.57 37.09 -17.73
N SER A 11 -7.92 37.17 -16.57
CA SER A 11 -7.02 38.26 -16.23
C SER A 11 -5.58 37.84 -16.51
N THR A 12 -4.94 38.51 -17.46
CA THR A 12 -3.51 38.35 -17.79
C THR A 12 -2.61 39.34 -17.03
N GLY A 13 -3.21 40.13 -16.14
CA GLY A 13 -2.58 41.21 -15.40
C GLY A 13 -3.67 42.12 -14.79
N GLY A 14 -3.43 42.63 -13.58
CA GLY A 14 -4.41 43.47 -12.87
C GLY A 14 -5.58 42.68 -12.28
N THR A 15 -6.74 43.33 -12.12
CA THR A 15 -7.91 42.75 -11.42
C THR A 15 -9.13 42.66 -12.33
N ALA A 16 -9.69 41.46 -12.51
CA ALA A 16 -10.97 41.24 -13.17
C ALA A 16 -12.06 40.89 -12.15
N VAL A 17 -13.23 41.54 -12.24
CA VAL A 17 -14.32 41.37 -11.28
C VAL A 17 -15.61 40.95 -11.99
N ASN A 18 -16.20 39.84 -11.56
CA ASN A 18 -17.53 39.41 -11.99
C ASN A 18 -18.61 39.94 -11.04
N PHE A 19 -19.63 40.61 -11.57
CA PHE A 19 -20.83 41.03 -10.82
C PHE A 19 -22.11 40.29 -11.26
N GLY A 20 -22.07 39.55 -12.37
CA GLY A 20 -23.22 38.88 -12.96
C GLY A 20 -23.16 37.36 -12.84
N THR A 21 -23.94 36.68 -13.69
CA THR A 21 -23.93 35.21 -13.77
C THR A 21 -23.02 34.73 -14.90
N VAL A 22 -21.99 33.96 -14.56
CA VAL A 22 -21.09 33.28 -15.49
C VAL A 22 -21.51 31.81 -15.61
N LYS A 23 -21.79 31.35 -16.83
CA LYS A 23 -22.06 29.94 -17.13
C LYS A 23 -20.97 29.34 -18.00
N ILE A 24 -20.46 28.18 -17.58
CA ILE A 24 -19.29 27.52 -18.16
C ILE A 24 -19.70 26.24 -18.89
N GLY A 25 -19.13 26.01 -20.07
CA GLY A 25 -19.33 24.81 -20.88
C GLY A 25 -18.45 23.65 -20.45
N ALA A 26 -18.50 22.56 -21.23
CA ALA A 26 -17.76 21.33 -20.93
C ALA A 26 -16.24 21.46 -21.14
N SER A 27 -15.47 20.58 -20.49
CA SER A 27 -14.04 20.42 -20.74
C SER A 27 -13.76 19.28 -21.71
N ASP A 28 -12.71 19.40 -22.53
CA ASP A 28 -12.15 18.38 -23.39
C ASP A 28 -10.73 18.04 -22.90
N LEU A 29 -10.64 16.94 -22.16
CA LEU A 29 -9.40 16.50 -21.53
C LEU A 29 -8.37 16.00 -22.54
N ILE A 30 -8.80 15.51 -23.71
CA ILE A 30 -7.91 14.97 -24.75
C ILE A 30 -7.11 16.12 -25.37
N ASN A 31 -7.80 17.23 -25.64
CA ASN A 31 -7.20 18.39 -26.27
C ASN A 31 -6.74 19.47 -25.26
N LYS A 32 -6.66 19.13 -23.97
CA LYS A 32 -6.32 20.03 -22.86
C LYS A 32 -7.12 21.34 -22.85
N LYS A 33 -8.41 21.29 -23.18
CA LYS A 33 -9.30 22.47 -23.16
C LYS A 33 -10.24 22.41 -21.96
N PHE A 34 -10.12 23.37 -21.06
CA PHE A 34 -10.90 23.38 -19.82
C PHE A 34 -12.01 24.44 -19.86
N GLY A 35 -13.20 24.06 -19.38
CA GLY A 35 -14.26 25.00 -19.06
C GLY A 35 -13.91 25.72 -17.76
N ILE A 36 -13.67 27.04 -17.82
CA ILE A 36 -13.30 27.85 -16.65
C ILE A 36 -14.17 29.11 -16.57
N GLY A 37 -14.68 29.43 -15.38
CA GLY A 37 -15.44 30.65 -15.14
C GLY A 37 -14.56 31.89 -15.13
N MET A 38 -13.62 31.93 -14.20
CA MET A 38 -12.65 33.01 -14.10
C MET A 38 -11.25 32.42 -13.96
N ALA A 39 -10.29 32.91 -14.74
CA ALA A 39 -8.91 32.43 -14.69
C ALA A 39 -7.91 33.58 -14.55
N THR A 40 -6.76 33.27 -13.96
CA THR A 40 -5.58 34.14 -13.99
C THR A 40 -4.31 33.29 -13.84
N GLY A 41 -3.19 33.77 -14.38
CA GLY A 41 -1.98 32.98 -14.46
C GLY A 41 -2.01 31.95 -15.58
N TYR A 42 -0.83 31.69 -16.13
CA TYR A 42 -0.58 30.65 -17.10
C TYR A 42 0.75 30.01 -16.77
N TYR A 43 0.72 28.69 -16.57
CA TYR A 43 1.92 27.89 -16.39
C TYR A 43 2.26 27.19 -17.71
N ASP A 44 3.46 27.45 -18.21
CA ASP A 44 4.00 26.76 -19.38
C ASP A 44 4.81 25.56 -18.93
N GLU A 45 4.23 24.36 -19.08
CA GLU A 45 4.88 23.07 -18.77
C GLU A 45 6.21 22.87 -19.50
N THR A 46 6.44 23.56 -20.62
CA THR A 46 7.66 23.43 -21.44
C THR A 46 8.81 24.24 -20.85
N THR A 47 8.49 25.41 -20.29
CA THR A 47 9.48 26.36 -19.79
C THR A 47 9.54 26.42 -18.27
N ASP A 48 8.64 25.73 -17.56
CA ASP A 48 8.46 25.78 -16.11
C ASP A 48 8.30 27.22 -15.60
N THR A 49 7.66 28.06 -16.41
CA THR A 49 7.44 29.48 -16.09
C THR A 49 5.97 29.77 -15.89
N VAL A 50 5.71 30.68 -14.94
CA VAL A 50 4.38 31.28 -14.79
C VAL A 50 4.39 32.68 -15.39
N SER A 51 3.36 32.98 -16.15
CA SER A 51 3.10 34.28 -16.77
C SER A 51 1.64 34.67 -16.60
N ASN A 52 1.24 35.85 -17.06
CA ASN A 52 -0.16 36.31 -17.06
C ASN A 52 -0.81 36.34 -15.65
N GLU A 53 -0.01 36.58 -14.60
CA GLU A 53 -0.47 36.59 -13.22
C GLU A 53 -1.27 37.86 -12.89
N GLY A 54 -2.37 37.69 -12.18
CA GLY A 54 -3.32 38.76 -11.86
C GLY A 54 -4.30 38.35 -10.78
N THR A 55 -5.40 39.08 -10.64
CA THR A 55 -6.43 38.82 -9.64
C THR A 55 -7.79 38.65 -10.28
N VAL A 56 -8.50 37.57 -9.96
CA VAL A 56 -9.89 37.37 -10.33
C VAL A 56 -10.78 37.41 -9.09
N ILE A 57 -11.84 38.20 -9.14
CA ILE A 57 -12.78 38.40 -8.03
C ILE A 57 -14.19 38.05 -8.49
N ASN A 58 -14.82 37.07 -7.87
CA ASN A 58 -16.23 36.79 -8.05
C ASN A 58 -17.07 37.53 -7.01
N ARG A 59 -17.95 38.44 -7.43
CA ARG A 59 -19.01 39.05 -6.62
C ARG A 59 -20.42 38.67 -7.08
N GLY A 60 -20.54 37.94 -8.18
CA GLY A 60 -21.81 37.43 -8.72
C GLY A 60 -21.94 35.92 -8.53
N THR A 61 -22.50 35.24 -9.53
CA THR A 61 -22.69 33.78 -9.50
C THR A 61 -21.86 33.11 -10.61
N ILE A 62 -21.15 32.04 -10.29
CA ILE A 62 -20.50 31.16 -11.27
C ILE A 62 -21.22 29.80 -11.27
N GLU A 63 -21.76 29.39 -12.41
CA GLU A 63 -22.40 28.10 -12.62
C GLU A 63 -21.45 27.14 -13.35
N VAL A 64 -20.95 26.14 -12.61
CA VAL A 64 -20.07 25.08 -13.11
C VAL A 64 -20.92 23.85 -13.42
N SER A 65 -21.54 23.87 -14.60
CA SER A 65 -22.58 22.89 -14.95
C SER A 65 -22.10 21.64 -15.66
N ALA A 66 -20.84 21.58 -16.08
CA ALA A 66 -20.28 20.46 -16.84
C ALA A 66 -19.11 19.79 -16.10
N SER A 67 -18.94 18.49 -16.32
CA SER A 67 -17.92 17.70 -15.62
C SER A 67 -16.49 18.17 -15.94
N ASN A 68 -15.56 17.93 -15.00
CA ASN A 68 -14.14 18.32 -15.09
C ASN A 68 -13.89 19.83 -15.28
N SER A 69 -14.90 20.67 -15.03
CA SER A 69 -14.82 22.12 -15.24
C SER A 69 -14.60 22.84 -13.92
N MET A 70 -14.11 24.08 -13.98
CA MET A 70 -13.63 24.84 -12.83
C MET A 70 -14.34 26.18 -12.71
N GLY A 71 -14.75 26.55 -11.50
CA GLY A 71 -15.33 27.86 -11.25
C GLY A 71 -14.30 28.97 -11.40
N MET A 72 -13.25 28.91 -10.58
CA MET A 72 -12.12 29.83 -10.61
C MET A 72 -10.81 29.06 -10.71
N TYR A 73 -9.86 29.58 -11.47
CA TYR A 73 -8.53 29.02 -11.68
C TYR A 73 -7.46 30.09 -11.45
N ALA A 74 -6.45 29.81 -10.63
CA ALA A 74 -5.32 30.72 -10.43
C ALA A 74 -4.00 29.94 -10.35
N VAL A 75 -2.98 30.43 -11.05
CA VAL A 75 -1.66 29.80 -11.08
C VAL A 75 -0.56 30.83 -10.93
N GLY A 76 0.42 30.56 -10.06
CA GLY A 76 1.55 31.45 -9.81
C GLY A 76 1.42 32.23 -8.52
N LYS A 77 2.57 32.52 -7.90
CA LYS A 77 2.68 33.21 -6.61
C LYS A 77 2.05 34.60 -6.58
N ASN A 78 1.91 35.26 -7.72
CA ASN A 78 1.29 36.59 -7.83
C ASN A 78 -0.16 36.51 -8.30
N SER A 79 -0.69 35.31 -8.54
CA SER A 79 -2.07 35.09 -8.92
C SER A 79 -2.98 34.95 -7.71
N LYS A 80 -4.13 35.64 -7.75
CA LYS A 80 -5.11 35.61 -6.66
C LYS A 80 -6.53 35.34 -7.17
N ALA A 81 -7.23 34.41 -6.51
CA ALA A 81 -8.65 34.15 -6.76
C ALA A 81 -9.47 34.44 -5.50
N ILE A 82 -10.43 35.36 -5.60
CA ILE A 82 -11.24 35.78 -4.45
C ILE A 82 -12.72 35.55 -4.76
N ASN A 83 -13.40 34.75 -3.95
CA ASN A 83 -14.84 34.55 -4.05
C ASN A 83 -15.57 35.32 -2.94
N TYR A 84 -16.33 36.34 -3.30
CA TYR A 84 -17.32 37.00 -2.44
C TYR A 84 -18.76 36.57 -2.75
N GLY A 85 -18.99 36.04 -3.95
CA GLY A 85 -20.31 35.62 -4.43
C GLY A 85 -20.57 34.13 -4.25
N THR A 86 -21.30 33.54 -5.20
CA THR A 86 -21.69 32.13 -5.18
C THR A 86 -21.04 31.34 -6.31
N ILE A 87 -20.48 30.17 -6.01
CA ILE A 87 -20.02 29.19 -6.99
C ILE A 87 -20.87 27.93 -6.84
N ASN A 88 -21.64 27.62 -7.89
CA ASN A 88 -22.57 26.50 -7.94
C ASN A 88 -21.97 25.35 -8.76
N LEU A 89 -21.77 24.20 -8.12
CA LEU A 89 -21.22 22.97 -8.69
C LEU A 89 -22.36 21.98 -8.96
N SER A 90 -22.69 21.73 -10.23
CA SER A 90 -23.85 20.90 -10.58
C SER A 90 -23.50 19.62 -11.36
N SER A 91 -22.22 19.26 -11.44
CA SER A 91 -21.73 18.07 -12.14
C SER A 91 -20.56 17.41 -11.41
N GLU A 92 -20.27 16.15 -11.76
CA GLU A 92 -19.17 15.37 -11.18
C GLU A 92 -17.79 15.91 -11.58
N LYS A 93 -16.75 15.61 -10.79
CA LYS A 93 -15.36 16.03 -11.03
C LYS A 93 -15.17 17.55 -11.18
N THR A 94 -16.11 18.35 -10.69
CA THR A 94 -16.03 19.82 -10.74
C THR A 94 -15.23 20.36 -9.57
N VAL A 95 -14.59 21.51 -9.80
CA VAL A 95 -13.84 22.23 -8.78
C VAL A 95 -14.37 23.66 -8.66
N GLY A 96 -14.65 24.11 -7.44
CA GLY A 96 -15.05 25.50 -7.20
C GLY A 96 -13.91 26.47 -7.47
N MET A 97 -12.81 26.32 -6.72
CA MET A 97 -11.56 27.07 -6.92
C MET A 97 -10.38 26.11 -7.07
N TYR A 98 -9.65 26.21 -8.16
CA TYR A 98 -8.42 25.44 -8.41
C TYR A 98 -7.23 26.40 -8.34
N LEU A 99 -6.31 26.14 -7.43
CA LEU A 99 -5.18 27.03 -7.13
C LEU A 99 -3.89 26.23 -7.26
N ASP A 100 -2.91 26.78 -7.97
CA ASP A 100 -1.72 26.05 -8.34
C ASP A 100 -0.45 26.92 -8.31
N HIS A 101 0.72 26.29 -8.21
CA HIS A 101 2.04 26.91 -8.25
C HIS A 101 2.15 28.19 -7.39
N GLY A 102 1.74 28.10 -6.11
CA GLY A 102 1.83 29.23 -5.18
C GLY A 102 0.69 30.25 -5.23
N ALA A 103 -0.33 30.06 -6.07
CA ALA A 103 -1.48 30.97 -6.12
C ALA A 103 -2.23 31.07 -4.79
N VAL A 104 -2.83 32.23 -4.54
CA VAL A 104 -3.56 32.53 -3.29
C VAL A 104 -5.06 32.59 -3.55
N GLY A 105 -5.82 31.86 -2.75
CA GLY A 105 -7.27 31.90 -2.76
C GLY A 105 -7.86 32.46 -1.48
N GLU A 106 -8.96 33.19 -1.63
CA GLU A 106 -9.80 33.61 -0.51
C GLU A 106 -11.26 33.29 -0.83
N ASN A 107 -11.93 32.54 0.05
CA ASN A 107 -13.37 32.33 -0.04
C ASN A 107 -14.07 33.10 1.09
N TRP A 108 -14.79 34.15 0.75
CA TRP A 108 -15.66 34.94 1.63
C TRP A 108 -17.15 34.66 1.37
N GLY A 109 -17.48 34.11 0.20
CA GLY A 109 -18.82 33.78 -0.24
C GLY A 109 -19.15 32.30 -0.04
N THR A 110 -19.96 31.75 -0.96
CA THR A 110 -20.44 30.37 -0.89
C THR A 110 -19.94 29.55 -2.07
N ILE A 111 -19.37 28.37 -1.80
CA ILE A 111 -19.08 27.34 -2.79
C ILE A 111 -19.96 26.13 -2.44
N GLN A 112 -20.85 25.73 -3.34
CA GLN A 112 -21.82 24.69 -3.02
C GLN A 112 -22.14 23.77 -4.18
N THR A 113 -22.48 22.52 -3.86
CA THR A 113 -23.18 21.66 -4.81
C THR A 113 -24.64 22.04 -4.91
N THR A 114 -25.21 22.03 -6.12
CA THR A 114 -26.65 22.27 -6.33
C THR A 114 -27.47 20.98 -6.42
N ALA A 115 -26.81 19.82 -6.41
CA ALA A 115 -27.44 18.50 -6.41
C ALA A 115 -26.66 17.56 -5.48
N GLY A 116 -27.36 16.61 -4.86
CA GLY A 116 -26.75 15.59 -4.02
C GLY A 116 -26.21 14.40 -4.84
N GLY A 117 -25.24 13.67 -4.28
CA GLY A 117 -24.76 12.41 -4.84
C GLY A 117 -23.71 12.53 -5.96
N LEU A 118 -23.21 13.74 -6.22
CA LEU A 118 -22.13 13.98 -7.18
C LEU A 118 -20.81 13.39 -6.69
N LYS A 119 -20.00 12.83 -7.61
CA LYS A 119 -18.72 12.19 -7.29
C LYS A 119 -17.53 13.09 -7.61
N SER A 120 -16.48 12.95 -6.80
CA SER A 120 -15.18 13.63 -6.94
C SER A 120 -15.28 15.16 -7.06
N VAL A 121 -16.26 15.76 -6.37
CA VAL A 121 -16.46 17.21 -6.37
C VAL A 121 -15.63 17.85 -5.28
N LYS A 122 -14.93 18.93 -5.61
CA LYS A 122 -14.06 19.64 -4.68
C LYS A 122 -14.48 21.09 -4.59
N GLY A 123 -14.69 21.60 -3.38
CA GLY A 123 -14.95 23.03 -3.19
C GLY A 123 -13.73 23.85 -3.59
N VAL A 124 -12.58 23.52 -3.00
CA VAL A 124 -11.28 24.08 -3.32
C VAL A 124 -10.28 22.95 -3.55
N TYR A 125 -9.42 23.12 -4.54
CA TYR A 125 -8.31 22.23 -4.82
C TYR A 125 -6.99 23.00 -4.83
N LEU A 126 -6.05 22.60 -3.98
CA LEU A 126 -4.70 23.16 -3.89
C LEU A 126 -3.68 22.18 -4.45
N ALA A 127 -2.79 22.69 -5.29
CA ALA A 127 -1.63 21.98 -5.82
C ALA A 127 -0.39 22.87 -5.81
N ASN A 128 0.77 22.22 -5.76
CA ASN A 128 2.09 22.82 -5.92
C ASN A 128 2.30 24.06 -5.04
N GLY A 129 1.95 23.93 -3.75
CA GLY A 129 2.19 24.97 -2.76
C GLY A 129 1.28 26.20 -2.85
N SER A 130 0.11 26.10 -3.48
CA SER A 130 -0.92 27.14 -3.42
C SER A 130 -1.61 27.20 -2.06
N TYR A 131 -2.21 28.33 -1.73
CA TYR A 131 -2.78 28.63 -0.41
C TYR A 131 -4.25 29.01 -0.48
N ILE A 132 -5.05 28.60 0.51
CA ILE A 132 -6.45 29.06 0.68
C ILE A 132 -6.70 29.56 2.09
N LYS A 133 -7.43 30.68 2.19
CA LYS A 133 -8.15 31.07 3.40
C LYS A 133 -9.65 31.00 3.15
N ASN A 134 -10.35 30.16 3.90
CA ASN A 134 -11.79 30.07 3.84
C ASN A 134 -12.40 30.84 5.01
N TYR A 135 -13.05 31.96 4.68
CA TYR A 135 -13.83 32.80 5.59
C TYR A 135 -15.35 32.58 5.44
N GLY A 136 -15.77 32.01 4.30
CA GLY A 136 -17.17 31.78 3.93
C GLY A 136 -17.59 30.31 4.07
N THR A 137 -18.54 29.89 3.25
CA THR A 137 -19.14 28.54 3.33
C THR A 137 -18.71 27.69 2.14
N ILE A 138 -18.20 26.49 2.41
CA ILE A 138 -17.99 25.43 1.42
C ILE A 138 -18.90 24.25 1.77
N ASN A 139 -19.92 24.00 0.95
CA ASN A 139 -20.90 22.94 1.20
C ASN A 139 -21.02 21.99 0.00
N ILE A 140 -20.26 20.90 0.05
CA ILE A 140 -20.26 19.83 -0.95
C ILE A 140 -21.14 18.68 -0.44
N ALA A 141 -22.38 18.60 -0.92
CA ALA A 141 -23.33 17.57 -0.54
C ALA A 141 -23.02 16.22 -1.22
N SER A 142 -21.93 15.58 -0.81
CA SER A 142 -21.48 14.28 -1.32
C SER A 142 -20.92 13.39 -0.22
N THR A 143 -21.19 12.09 -0.32
CA THR A 143 -20.62 11.03 0.52
C THR A 143 -19.45 10.32 -0.15
N ASP A 144 -19.06 10.73 -1.36
CA ASP A 144 -17.96 10.13 -2.11
C ASP A 144 -16.60 10.42 -1.46
N SER A 145 -15.77 9.38 -1.32
CA SER A 145 -14.47 9.51 -0.64
C SER A 145 -13.50 10.43 -1.37
N ARG A 146 -13.71 10.68 -2.67
CA ARG A 146 -12.91 11.61 -3.49
C ARG A 146 -13.48 13.03 -3.54
N SER A 147 -14.56 13.29 -2.81
CA SER A 147 -15.11 14.65 -2.63
C SER A 147 -14.63 15.26 -1.31
N ALA A 148 -14.44 16.58 -1.30
CA ALA A 148 -14.05 17.34 -0.10
C ALA A 148 -14.47 18.81 -0.24
N GLY A 149 -14.61 19.49 0.89
CA GLY A 149 -14.71 20.95 0.90
C GLY A 149 -13.40 21.56 0.43
N ILE A 150 -12.28 21.26 1.09
CA ILE A 150 -10.92 21.62 0.65
C ILE A 150 -10.11 20.36 0.42
N TRP A 151 -9.46 20.26 -0.73
CA TRP A 151 -8.54 19.18 -1.06
C TRP A 151 -7.16 19.76 -1.32
N THR A 152 -6.17 19.35 -0.55
CA THR A 152 -4.84 19.97 -0.57
C THR A 152 -3.70 18.96 -0.58
N ASP A 153 -2.58 19.32 -1.18
CA ASP A 153 -1.31 18.59 -1.07
C ASP A 153 -0.66 18.75 0.32
N LYS A 154 -0.94 19.87 1.02
CA LYS A 154 -0.40 20.18 2.35
C LYS A 154 -1.41 20.91 3.22
N ALA A 155 -1.75 20.31 4.38
CA ALA A 155 -2.68 20.89 5.34
C ALA A 155 -2.34 22.33 5.75
N GLU A 156 -1.04 22.63 5.92
CA GLU A 156 -0.55 23.95 6.35
C GLU A 156 -0.86 25.09 5.38
N ASN A 157 -1.19 24.77 4.13
CA ASN A 157 -1.53 25.76 3.11
C ASN A 157 -3.04 26.06 3.06
N ALA A 158 -3.84 25.40 3.89
CA ALA A 158 -5.29 25.58 3.94
C ALA A 158 -5.76 26.01 5.32
N GLU A 159 -6.17 27.27 5.43
CA GLU A 159 -6.92 27.77 6.58
C GLU A 159 -8.42 27.51 6.36
N GLU A 160 -8.89 26.31 6.71
CA GLU A 160 -10.27 25.85 6.47
C GLU A 160 -11.34 26.66 7.21
N ASN A 161 -11.02 27.14 8.41
CA ASN A 161 -11.92 27.90 9.27
C ASN A 161 -11.32 29.27 9.62
N ALA A 162 -10.85 30.00 8.60
CA ALA A 162 -10.28 31.32 8.82
C ALA A 162 -11.35 32.30 9.36
N GLU A 163 -10.93 33.14 10.30
CA GLU A 163 -11.77 34.21 10.85
C GLU A 163 -11.31 35.57 10.31
N GLY A 164 -12.26 36.42 9.93
CA GLY A 164 -11.93 37.74 9.41
C GLY A 164 -13.16 38.61 9.15
N ILE A 165 -12.90 39.92 9.02
CA ILE A 165 -13.93 40.90 8.67
C ILE A 165 -14.04 40.97 7.15
N ASN A 166 -15.21 40.67 6.62
CA ASN A 166 -15.48 40.72 5.19
C ASN A 166 -15.31 42.16 4.66
N PRO A 167 -14.39 42.42 3.71
CA PRO A 167 -14.14 43.77 3.20
C PRO A 167 -15.32 44.43 2.48
N LEU A 168 -16.33 43.67 2.05
CA LEU A 168 -17.50 44.20 1.32
C LEU A 168 -18.69 44.48 2.23
N THR A 169 -18.91 43.65 3.26
CA THR A 169 -20.07 43.75 4.14
C THR A 169 -19.74 44.32 5.52
N GLY A 170 -18.47 44.34 5.91
CA GLY A 170 -18.01 44.77 7.24
C GLY A 170 -18.34 43.80 8.37
N THR A 171 -18.86 42.61 8.06
CA THR A 171 -19.25 41.60 9.07
C THR A 171 -18.10 40.66 9.37
N ASN A 172 -17.93 40.27 10.63
CA ASN A 172 -17.03 39.17 10.98
C ASN A 172 -17.60 37.84 10.45
N GLN A 173 -16.77 37.05 9.80
CA GLN A 173 -17.11 35.73 9.26
C GLN A 173 -16.07 34.70 9.71
N MET A 174 -16.52 33.45 9.84
CA MET A 174 -15.69 32.30 10.10
C MET A 174 -15.98 31.25 9.03
N GLY A 175 -14.92 30.72 8.44
CA GLY A 175 -15.02 29.66 7.45
C GLY A 175 -15.74 28.42 7.95
N THR A 176 -16.59 27.84 7.11
CA THR A 176 -17.14 26.50 7.29
C THR A 176 -16.92 25.66 6.05
N SER A 177 -16.75 24.35 6.23
CA SER A 177 -16.45 23.43 5.14
C SER A 177 -17.03 22.04 5.47
N THR A 178 -17.87 21.53 4.58
CA THR A 178 -18.52 20.22 4.69
C THR A 178 -18.52 19.53 3.33
N PRO A 179 -17.85 18.37 3.14
CA PRO A 179 -17.02 17.65 4.11
C PRO A 179 -15.75 18.45 4.46
N VAL A 180 -15.17 18.13 5.61
CA VAL A 180 -13.92 18.73 6.08
C VAL A 180 -12.76 18.53 5.10
N MET A 181 -11.69 19.29 5.31
CA MET A 181 -10.49 19.27 4.50
C MET A 181 -9.91 17.87 4.42
N LYS A 182 -9.46 17.51 3.22
CA LYS A 182 -8.66 16.32 2.97
C LYS A 182 -7.27 16.71 2.48
N VAL A 183 -6.27 16.15 3.14
CA VAL A 183 -4.89 16.17 2.66
C VAL A 183 -4.73 14.96 1.75
N ALA A 184 -4.33 15.19 0.51
CA ALA A 184 -4.08 14.13 -0.46
C ALA A 184 -3.00 13.19 0.09
N ALA A 185 -3.33 11.91 0.24
CA ALA A 185 -2.33 10.87 0.40
C ALA A 185 -1.57 10.64 -0.92
N ALA A 186 -0.40 10.00 -0.87
CA ALA A 186 0.45 9.77 -2.04
C ALA A 186 -0.23 8.94 -3.17
N ASP A 187 -1.30 8.22 -2.84
CA ASP A 187 -2.17 7.43 -3.73
C ASP A 187 -3.46 8.15 -4.16
N ASP A 188 -3.82 9.25 -3.51
CA ASP A 188 -5.09 9.96 -3.65
C ASP A 188 -5.14 10.94 -4.85
N MET A 189 -4.11 10.95 -5.70
CA MET A 189 -4.06 11.80 -6.88
C MET A 189 -3.52 11.07 -8.12
N LYS A 190 -4.44 10.68 -9.01
CA LYS A 190 -4.18 10.76 -10.45
C LYS A 190 -5.46 10.71 -11.30
N GLU A 191 -6.28 11.76 -11.21
CA GLU A 191 -7.14 12.16 -12.34
C GLU A 191 -7.90 13.45 -12.03
N VAL A 192 -7.37 14.58 -12.47
CA VAL A 192 -8.15 15.62 -13.14
C VAL A 192 -7.20 16.25 -14.17
N GLY A 193 -7.50 16.11 -15.47
CA GLY A 193 -6.92 17.02 -16.47
C GLY A 193 -5.77 16.54 -17.38
N GLY A 194 -5.45 15.24 -17.49
CA GLY A 194 -4.57 14.77 -18.58
C GLY A 194 -3.12 15.31 -18.57
N VAL A 195 -2.58 15.62 -17.39
CA VAL A 195 -1.16 15.95 -17.18
C VAL A 195 -0.62 15.10 -16.04
N THR A 196 0.54 14.49 -16.29
CA THR A 196 1.20 13.55 -15.38
C THR A 196 2.11 14.33 -14.44
N VAL A 197 1.66 14.64 -13.22
CA VAL A 197 2.58 15.12 -12.17
C VAL A 197 3.25 13.91 -11.55
N LYS A 198 4.57 13.85 -11.66
CA LYS A 198 5.45 12.86 -11.02
C LYS A 198 6.04 13.54 -9.78
N VAL A 199 5.67 13.08 -8.59
CA VAL A 199 6.26 13.52 -7.31
C VAL A 199 7.43 12.59 -6.96
N PRO A 200 8.54 13.11 -6.38
CA PRO A 200 8.97 12.60 -5.06
C PRO A 200 9.46 13.71 -4.09
N PRO A 201 9.53 13.43 -2.77
CA PRO A 201 9.65 14.41 -1.68
C PRO A 201 11.08 14.94 -1.51
N ARG A 202 11.26 16.23 -1.16
CA ARG A 202 12.49 16.72 -0.53
C ARG A 202 12.20 17.69 0.60
N THR A 203 12.70 17.32 1.77
CA THR A 203 12.96 18.13 2.96
C THR A 203 13.75 19.41 2.63
N SER A 204 13.63 20.40 3.52
CA SER A 204 14.30 21.72 3.51
C SER A 204 15.74 21.71 3.00
N VAL A 205 16.09 22.72 2.19
CA VAL A 205 17.45 22.96 1.67
C VAL A 205 18.41 23.13 2.86
N ALA A 206 19.48 22.33 2.90
CA ALA A 206 20.53 22.43 3.91
C ALA A 206 21.24 23.80 3.83
N THR A 207 21.43 24.48 4.95
CA THR A 207 22.30 25.66 5.05
C THR A 207 23.69 25.21 5.51
N VAL A 208 24.71 25.41 4.67
CA VAL A 208 26.11 25.18 5.06
C VAL A 208 26.65 26.49 5.64
N THR A 209 27.04 26.44 6.90
CA THR A 209 27.74 27.54 7.57
C THR A 209 29.18 27.11 7.83
N ASP A 210 30.11 28.04 7.70
CA ASP A 210 31.48 27.79 8.13
C ASP A 210 31.56 27.76 9.67
N VAL A 211 32.75 27.46 10.20
CA VAL A 211 33.00 27.41 11.66
C VAL A 211 32.71 28.73 12.39
N ASN A 212 32.50 29.83 11.65
CA ASN A 212 32.20 31.17 12.17
C ASN A 212 30.73 31.58 11.94
N GLY A 213 29.88 30.70 11.39
CA GLY A 213 28.44 30.95 11.22
C GLY A 213 28.06 31.75 9.97
N ASN A 214 28.99 31.98 9.03
CA ASN A 214 28.67 32.67 7.78
C ASN A 214 28.10 31.69 6.75
N THR A 215 27.01 32.08 6.09
CA THR A 215 26.33 31.26 5.07
C THR A 215 27.18 31.15 3.81
N VAL A 216 27.57 29.93 3.44
CA VAL A 216 28.27 29.66 2.19
C VAL A 216 27.25 29.59 1.04
N PRO A 217 27.39 30.37 -0.04
CA PRO A 217 26.45 30.33 -1.17
C PRO A 217 26.52 28.96 -1.85
N ILE A 218 25.36 28.30 -1.92
CA ILE A 218 25.20 27.00 -2.58
C ILE A 218 25.06 27.24 -4.08
N VAL A 219 26.00 26.72 -4.86
CA VAL A 219 25.94 26.76 -6.33
C VAL A 219 25.07 25.59 -6.79
N SER A 220 23.94 25.88 -7.43
CA SER A 220 23.08 24.88 -8.07
C SER A 220 23.62 24.51 -9.44
N VAL A 221 23.90 23.24 -9.66
CA VAL A 221 24.14 22.66 -11.00
C VAL A 221 22.84 22.00 -11.42
N ASP A 222 22.26 22.47 -12.52
CA ASP A 222 21.02 21.95 -13.12
C ASP A 222 21.38 21.17 -14.38
N THR A 223 21.20 19.85 -14.36
CA THR A 223 21.36 18.99 -15.55
C THR A 223 19.98 18.63 -16.08
N ALA A 224 19.69 19.08 -17.31
CA ALA A 224 18.40 18.90 -17.95
C ALA A 224 17.98 17.43 -18.07
N THR A 225 16.67 17.24 -17.91
CA THR A 225 15.80 16.10 -18.26
C THR A 225 16.44 14.92 -19.01
N VAL A 226 16.15 13.71 -18.50
CA VAL A 226 16.38 12.43 -19.19
C VAL A 226 15.47 12.37 -20.43
N SER A 227 15.96 12.91 -21.53
CA SER A 227 15.40 12.74 -22.88
C SER A 227 16.56 12.46 -23.83
N SER A 228 16.38 11.48 -24.70
CA SER A 228 17.39 10.90 -25.59
C SER A 228 17.90 11.82 -26.72
N ALA A 229 17.90 13.14 -26.52
CA ALA A 229 18.39 14.13 -27.47
C ALA A 229 19.76 14.66 -27.02
N ILE A 230 20.70 14.74 -27.97
CA ILE A 230 22.06 15.28 -27.77
C ILE A 230 21.95 16.65 -27.07
N GLN A 231 22.42 16.74 -25.82
CA GLN A 231 22.32 17.95 -25.01
C GLN A 231 23.28 19.04 -25.52
N SER A 232 22.85 20.30 -25.39
CA SER A 232 23.70 21.48 -25.58
C SER A 232 24.49 21.77 -24.30
N PRO A 233 25.70 22.37 -24.40
CA PRO A 233 26.63 22.47 -23.28
C PRO A 233 26.09 23.28 -22.10
N ILE A 234 26.17 22.69 -20.90
CA ILE A 234 25.76 23.34 -19.65
C ILE A 234 26.82 24.35 -19.27
N THR A 235 26.43 25.61 -19.11
CA THR A 235 27.35 26.71 -18.77
C THR A 235 27.04 27.31 -17.41
N VAL A 236 27.98 27.26 -16.47
CA VAL A 236 27.88 27.93 -15.16
C VAL A 236 28.62 29.25 -15.22
N THR A 237 27.89 30.36 -15.05
CA THR A 237 28.48 31.70 -15.01
C THR A 237 28.62 32.15 -13.56
N SER A 238 29.79 32.67 -13.20
CA SER A 238 30.03 33.20 -11.85
C SER A 238 29.03 34.32 -11.52
N PRO A 239 28.72 34.58 -10.23
CA PRO A 239 27.78 35.63 -9.82
C PRO A 239 28.16 37.04 -10.31
N SER A 240 29.45 37.26 -10.62
CA SER A 240 29.95 38.52 -11.16
C SER A 240 29.78 38.67 -12.68
N GLY A 241 29.36 37.60 -13.38
CA GLY A 241 29.29 37.54 -14.84
C GLY A 241 30.64 37.38 -15.56
N ALA A 242 31.76 37.42 -14.83
CA ALA A 242 33.10 37.52 -15.44
C ALA A 242 33.67 36.21 -16.00
N THR A 243 33.09 35.06 -15.66
CA THR A 243 33.59 33.75 -16.05
C THR A 243 32.43 32.81 -16.28
N THR A 244 32.36 32.23 -17.47
CA THR A 244 31.41 31.18 -17.83
C THR A 244 32.20 29.89 -18.04
N LEU A 245 31.94 28.88 -17.22
CA LEU A 245 32.51 27.55 -17.32
C LEU A 245 31.55 26.65 -18.10
N ASP A 246 32.05 26.04 -19.16
CA ASP A 246 31.36 24.97 -19.90
C ASP A 246 31.63 23.63 -19.20
N LEU A 247 30.59 23.06 -18.57
CA LEU A 247 30.69 21.84 -17.76
C LEU A 247 30.87 20.59 -18.62
N ASP A 248 30.43 20.64 -19.88
CA ASP A 248 30.62 19.55 -20.83
C ASP A 248 32.07 19.51 -21.30
N ALA A 249 32.64 20.69 -21.61
CA ALA A 249 34.06 20.82 -21.96
C ALA A 249 35.01 20.46 -20.79
N LEU A 250 34.53 20.55 -19.56
CA LEU A 250 35.26 20.19 -18.34
C LEU A 250 35.03 18.73 -17.88
N GLY A 251 34.21 17.95 -18.60
CA GLY A 251 34.00 16.52 -18.33
C GLY A 251 33.05 16.19 -17.17
N TYR A 252 32.21 17.13 -16.74
CA TYR A 252 31.30 16.95 -15.59
C TYR A 252 30.02 16.17 -15.92
N THR A 253 29.76 15.83 -17.17
CA THR A 253 28.65 14.93 -17.58
C THR A 253 28.84 13.48 -17.12
N ALA A 254 30.01 13.14 -16.57
CA ALA A 254 30.33 11.80 -16.06
C ALA A 254 29.93 11.58 -14.58
N PHE A 255 29.39 12.58 -13.87
CA PHE A 255 28.95 12.42 -12.49
C PHE A 255 27.48 11.92 -12.43
N GLY A 256 27.30 10.62 -12.18
CA GLY A 256 25.98 10.01 -11.97
C GLY A 256 25.34 10.38 -10.62
N SER A 257 24.02 10.13 -10.48
CA SER A 257 23.30 10.25 -9.20
C SER A 257 23.92 9.34 -8.13
N SER A 258 24.24 9.87 -6.95
CA SER A 258 24.80 9.12 -5.82
C SER A 258 23.76 8.49 -4.88
N SER A 259 22.46 8.65 -5.18
CA SER A 259 21.39 8.01 -4.40
C SER A 259 21.19 6.59 -4.90
N GLU A 260 21.49 5.63 -4.04
CA GLU A 260 21.48 4.21 -4.37
C GLU A 260 20.43 3.46 -3.53
N VAL A 261 19.72 2.53 -4.18
CA VAL A 261 18.89 1.55 -3.49
C VAL A 261 19.64 0.24 -3.58
N THR A 262 20.35 -0.11 -2.50
CA THR A 262 21.26 -1.26 -2.49
C THR A 262 20.56 -2.60 -2.29
N SER A 263 19.34 -2.61 -1.73
CA SER A 263 18.56 -3.84 -1.57
C SER A 263 17.08 -3.67 -1.85
N PHE A 264 16.46 -4.72 -2.38
CA PHE A 264 15.02 -4.80 -2.65
C PHE A 264 14.48 -6.19 -2.29
N GLY A 265 13.19 -6.29 -1.95
CA GLY A 265 12.54 -7.56 -1.60
C GLY A 265 11.11 -7.66 -2.12
N MET A 266 10.71 -8.85 -2.60
CA MET A 266 9.33 -9.13 -3.03
C MET A 266 8.85 -10.53 -2.65
N TYR A 267 7.55 -10.64 -2.41
CA TYR A 267 6.86 -11.91 -2.18
C TYR A 267 6.46 -12.55 -3.50
N VAL A 268 6.54 -13.89 -3.57
CA VAL A 268 6.12 -14.67 -4.73
C VAL A 268 5.07 -15.69 -4.29
N ASP A 269 3.82 -15.45 -4.68
CA ASP A 269 2.70 -16.38 -4.46
C ASP A 269 2.84 -17.60 -5.39
N THR A 270 2.85 -18.80 -4.79
CA THR A 270 3.04 -20.07 -5.52
C THR A 270 1.72 -20.79 -5.82
N SER A 271 0.57 -20.18 -5.53
CA SER A 271 -0.76 -20.79 -5.63
C SER A 271 -1.22 -21.06 -7.06
N GLY A 272 -0.67 -20.33 -8.04
CA GLY A 272 -1.12 -20.35 -9.43
C GLY A 272 -2.56 -19.82 -9.67
N ILE A 273 -3.23 -19.32 -8.63
CA ILE A 273 -4.60 -18.75 -8.72
C ILE A 273 -4.53 -17.23 -8.59
N ARG A 274 -3.82 -16.74 -7.58
CA ARG A 274 -3.55 -15.33 -7.37
C ARG A 274 -2.06 -15.13 -7.61
N HIS A 275 -1.73 -14.29 -8.57
CA HIS A 275 -0.33 -14.05 -8.93
C HIS A 275 0.09 -12.74 -8.27
N THR A 276 1.19 -12.77 -7.50
CA THR A 276 1.88 -11.53 -7.16
C THR A 276 2.57 -11.03 -8.42
N ASN A 277 2.40 -9.75 -8.75
CA ASN A 277 3.05 -9.17 -9.92
C ASN A 277 4.47 -8.69 -9.55
N PRO A 278 5.49 -8.98 -10.38
CA PRO A 278 6.84 -8.49 -10.14
C PRO A 278 6.89 -6.96 -10.26
N VAL A 279 7.71 -6.33 -9.41
CA VAL A 279 7.95 -4.88 -9.48
C VAL A 279 8.66 -4.53 -10.78
N GLN A 280 8.13 -3.54 -11.49
CA GLN A 280 8.63 -3.10 -12.80
C GLN A 280 9.60 -1.92 -12.65
N GLY A 281 10.53 -1.80 -13.60
CA GLY A 281 11.46 -0.67 -13.66
C GLY A 281 12.63 -0.75 -12.69
N LEU A 282 13.02 -1.96 -12.25
CA LEU A 282 14.17 -2.20 -11.38
C LEU A 282 15.48 -1.62 -11.93
N SER A 283 15.62 -1.53 -13.27
CA SER A 283 16.78 -0.91 -13.94
C SER A 283 16.99 0.57 -13.63
N ASN A 284 15.98 1.25 -13.06
CA ASN A 284 16.10 2.64 -12.64
C ASN A 284 16.68 2.78 -11.22
N LEU A 285 16.97 1.68 -10.53
CA LEU A 285 17.59 1.69 -9.21
C LEU A 285 19.12 1.60 -9.35
N ALA A 286 19.79 2.74 -9.20
CA ALA A 286 21.26 2.79 -9.14
C ALA A 286 21.77 2.11 -7.86
N GLY A 287 22.88 1.37 -7.96
CA GLY A 287 23.55 0.71 -6.83
C GLY A 287 22.85 -0.52 -6.26
N LEU A 288 21.92 -1.15 -7.00
CA LEU A 288 21.23 -2.37 -6.54
C LEU A 288 22.17 -3.58 -6.47
N GLU A 289 22.52 -3.97 -5.24
CA GLU A 289 23.42 -5.09 -4.93
C GLU A 289 22.65 -6.34 -4.50
N ASP A 290 21.52 -6.22 -3.79
CA ASP A 290 20.78 -7.35 -3.23
C ASP A 290 19.31 -7.38 -3.65
N ILE A 291 18.88 -8.50 -4.22
CA ILE A 291 17.47 -8.72 -4.58
C ILE A 291 16.97 -9.96 -3.83
N ASN A 292 15.95 -9.79 -2.98
CA ASN A 292 15.40 -10.84 -2.15
C ASN A 292 14.02 -11.30 -2.66
N LEU A 293 13.91 -12.55 -3.07
CA LEU A 293 12.64 -13.17 -3.42
C LEU A 293 12.18 -14.12 -2.31
N TYR A 294 11.00 -13.87 -1.78
CA TYR A 294 10.38 -14.65 -0.71
C TYR A 294 9.23 -15.50 -1.29
N PHE A 295 9.48 -16.80 -1.48
CA PHE A 295 8.48 -17.72 -2.02
C PHE A 295 7.55 -18.27 -0.95
N GLY A 296 6.26 -18.13 -1.17
CA GLY A 296 5.22 -18.69 -0.32
C GLY A 296 5.07 -20.20 -0.45
N SER A 297 4.39 -20.83 0.52
CA SER A 297 4.11 -22.26 0.53
C SER A 297 2.74 -22.63 -0.04
N GLU A 298 2.07 -21.75 -0.79
CA GLU A 298 0.69 -21.99 -1.27
C GLU A 298 0.57 -23.22 -2.18
N ALA A 299 1.60 -23.53 -2.98
CA ALA A 299 1.64 -24.73 -3.81
C ALA A 299 1.44 -26.02 -3.01
N THR A 300 1.78 -26.01 -1.71
CA THR A 300 1.64 -27.17 -0.81
C THR A 300 0.19 -27.56 -0.55
N ARG A 301 -0.79 -26.69 -0.86
CA ARG A 301 -2.22 -26.99 -0.74
C ARG A 301 -2.69 -27.99 -1.79
N TYR A 302 -1.95 -28.15 -2.89
CA TYR A 302 -2.33 -29.02 -4.01
C TYR A 302 -1.56 -30.34 -4.04
N THR A 303 -0.66 -30.58 -3.08
CA THR A 303 0.19 -31.78 -3.07
C THR A 303 0.59 -32.18 -1.66
N THR A 304 0.91 -33.46 -1.49
CA THR A 304 1.49 -34.01 -0.25
C THR A 304 3.01 -34.20 -0.35
N ALA A 305 3.61 -33.84 -1.49
CA ALA A 305 5.04 -33.99 -1.71
C ALA A 305 5.87 -33.16 -0.71
N LYS A 306 7.05 -33.67 -0.37
CA LYS A 306 8.04 -32.97 0.48
C LYS A 306 9.01 -32.11 -0.32
N ALA A 307 8.97 -32.21 -1.65
CA ALA A 307 9.70 -31.36 -2.58
C ALA A 307 8.77 -31.03 -3.76
N ILE A 308 8.75 -29.76 -4.17
CA ILE A 308 7.84 -29.24 -5.20
C ILE A 308 8.68 -28.40 -6.18
N GLU A 309 8.68 -28.77 -7.46
CA GLU A 309 9.18 -27.88 -8.52
C GLU A 309 8.12 -26.82 -8.80
N VAL A 310 8.49 -25.56 -8.61
CA VAL A 310 7.60 -24.42 -8.90
C VAL A 310 7.53 -24.24 -10.41
N GLY A 311 6.31 -24.13 -10.93
CA GLY A 311 6.08 -24.04 -12.37
C GLY A 311 6.70 -22.79 -13.00
N ASN A 312 7.21 -22.95 -14.24
CA ASN A 312 7.86 -21.85 -14.96
C ASN A 312 6.92 -20.64 -15.19
N ASN A 313 5.61 -20.87 -15.27
CA ASN A 313 4.60 -19.82 -15.37
C ASN A 313 4.55 -18.89 -14.14
N ILE A 314 5.06 -19.32 -13.00
CA ILE A 314 5.16 -18.51 -11.77
C ILE A 314 6.49 -17.74 -11.76
N ILE A 315 7.57 -18.34 -12.29
CA ILE A 315 8.93 -17.78 -12.24
C ILE A 315 9.18 -16.80 -13.39
N SER A 316 8.66 -17.07 -14.59
CA SER A 316 8.99 -16.32 -15.81
C SER A 316 8.72 -14.81 -15.71
N PRO A 317 7.60 -14.32 -15.15
CA PRO A 317 7.37 -12.87 -15.06
C PRO A 317 8.43 -12.16 -14.21
N TYR A 318 8.95 -12.85 -13.18
CA TYR A 318 10.00 -12.33 -12.30
C TYR A 318 11.34 -12.30 -13.03
N ASN A 319 11.68 -13.36 -13.77
CA ASN A 319 12.88 -13.37 -14.60
C ASN A 319 12.86 -12.25 -15.65
N ASP A 320 11.70 -11.96 -16.25
CA ASP A 320 11.55 -10.88 -17.22
C ASP A 320 11.88 -9.52 -16.58
N ALA A 321 11.34 -9.25 -15.38
CA ALA A 321 11.64 -8.02 -14.64
C ALA A 321 13.12 -7.94 -14.21
N LEU A 322 13.69 -9.07 -13.76
CA LEU A 322 15.06 -9.17 -13.24
C LEU A 322 16.14 -9.14 -14.32
N SER A 323 15.79 -9.50 -15.56
CA SER A 323 16.72 -9.56 -16.70
C SER A 323 17.45 -8.24 -16.96
N THR A 324 16.84 -7.13 -16.53
CA THR A 324 17.37 -5.77 -16.72
C THR A 324 18.34 -5.32 -15.62
N VAL A 325 18.48 -6.09 -14.54
CA VAL A 325 19.25 -5.71 -13.34
C VAL A 325 20.20 -6.78 -12.82
N VAL A 326 19.93 -8.06 -13.04
CA VAL A 326 20.81 -9.14 -12.59
C VAL A 326 22.04 -9.19 -13.50
N THR A 327 23.14 -8.59 -13.05
CA THR A 327 24.45 -8.57 -13.72
C THR A 327 25.56 -9.06 -12.78
N ALA A 328 26.81 -9.10 -13.26
CA ALA A 328 27.97 -9.48 -12.45
C ALA A 328 28.23 -8.43 -11.35
N GLY A 329 27.64 -8.66 -10.17
CA GLY A 329 27.71 -7.74 -9.01
C GLY A 329 26.44 -7.74 -8.15
N THR A 330 25.30 -8.16 -8.70
CA THR A 330 24.01 -8.21 -7.99
C THR A 330 23.72 -9.62 -7.47
N THR A 331 23.49 -9.76 -6.18
CA THR A 331 23.13 -11.00 -5.52
C THR A 331 21.61 -11.19 -5.53
N LEU A 332 21.15 -12.15 -6.32
CA LEU A 332 19.77 -12.64 -6.24
C LEU A 332 19.66 -13.68 -5.11
N ASN A 333 19.08 -13.26 -4.00
CA ASN A 333 18.76 -14.05 -2.82
C ASN A 333 17.35 -14.63 -2.95
N VAL A 334 17.24 -15.93 -2.74
CA VAL A 334 15.96 -16.65 -2.81
C VAL A 334 15.77 -17.42 -1.52
N THR A 335 14.64 -17.21 -0.87
CA THR A 335 14.26 -17.91 0.36
C THR A 335 12.77 -18.21 0.34
N SER A 336 12.32 -19.14 1.17
CA SER A 336 10.90 -19.25 1.48
C SER A 336 10.51 -18.22 2.54
N ALA A 337 9.27 -17.73 2.45
CA ALA A 337 8.63 -16.93 3.48
C ALA A 337 8.17 -17.79 4.68
N ASN A 338 7.95 -19.08 4.45
CA ASN A 338 7.36 -20.00 5.41
C ASN A 338 8.43 -20.72 6.25
N LEU A 339 8.09 -21.00 7.51
CA LEU A 339 9.02 -21.57 8.49
C LEU A 339 9.45 -22.99 8.12
N THR A 340 8.51 -23.79 7.66
CA THR A 340 8.68 -25.23 7.42
C THR A 340 9.12 -25.58 6.00
N TRP A 341 9.49 -24.56 5.20
CA TRP A 341 9.89 -24.71 3.80
C TRP A 341 11.16 -23.93 3.49
N LEU A 342 11.93 -24.45 2.55
CA LEU A 342 13.09 -23.80 1.94
C LEU A 342 12.80 -23.58 0.47
N ALA A 343 13.28 -22.48 -0.09
CA ALA A 343 13.27 -22.25 -1.52
C ALA A 343 14.70 -22.41 -2.04
N GLN A 344 14.90 -23.31 -2.99
CA GLN A 344 16.19 -23.65 -3.56
C GLN A 344 16.17 -23.41 -5.07
N PRO A 345 16.73 -22.30 -5.55
CA PRO A 345 16.79 -22.03 -6.97
C PRO A 345 17.98 -22.75 -7.62
N THR A 346 17.82 -23.14 -8.88
CA THR A 346 18.96 -23.25 -9.82
C THR A 346 19.04 -21.96 -10.61
N LYS A 347 20.25 -21.53 -10.93
CA LYS A 347 20.48 -20.33 -11.76
C LYS A 347 20.97 -20.74 -13.13
N ASN A 348 20.48 -20.06 -14.15
CA ASN A 348 21.02 -20.21 -15.49
C ASN A 348 22.46 -19.69 -15.49
N ALA A 349 23.41 -20.54 -15.90
CA ALA A 349 24.83 -20.22 -15.85
C ALA A 349 25.23 -19.03 -16.74
N ILE A 350 24.42 -18.70 -17.76
CA ILE A 350 24.67 -17.63 -18.72
C ILE A 350 24.04 -16.32 -18.22
N THR A 351 22.79 -16.34 -17.75
CA THR A 351 22.06 -15.12 -17.39
C THR A 351 22.08 -14.77 -15.90
N GLY A 352 22.47 -15.71 -15.02
CA GLY A 352 22.42 -15.53 -13.56
C GLY A 352 21.00 -15.51 -12.97
N LEU A 353 19.97 -15.57 -13.81
CA LEU A 353 18.55 -15.60 -13.44
C LEU A 353 18.10 -17.00 -13.01
N LEU A 354 16.88 -17.12 -12.50
CA LEU A 354 16.31 -18.40 -12.06
C LEU A 354 16.06 -19.32 -13.26
N ASP A 355 16.54 -20.55 -13.19
CA ASP A 355 16.26 -21.60 -14.17
C ASP A 355 15.15 -22.52 -13.65
N LYS A 356 15.33 -23.07 -12.45
CA LYS A 356 14.32 -23.81 -11.72
C LYS A 356 14.24 -23.36 -10.28
N LEU A 357 13.12 -23.67 -9.63
CA LEU A 357 12.95 -23.44 -8.22
C LEU A 357 12.28 -24.62 -7.55
N TYR A 358 12.89 -25.07 -6.47
CA TYR A 358 12.37 -26.14 -5.64
C TYR A 358 11.96 -25.61 -4.27
N LEU A 359 10.70 -25.82 -3.91
CA LEU A 359 10.29 -25.74 -2.50
C LEU A 359 10.57 -27.08 -1.84
N VAL A 360 11.37 -27.09 -0.78
CA VAL A 360 11.76 -28.29 -0.05
C VAL A 360 11.33 -28.17 1.40
N LYS A 361 10.60 -29.17 1.89
CA LYS A 361 10.12 -29.19 3.27
C LYS A 361 11.28 -29.33 4.23
N VAL A 362 11.29 -28.50 5.27
CA VAL A 362 12.14 -28.68 6.45
C VAL A 362 11.53 -29.77 7.33
N PRO A 363 12.28 -30.83 7.68
CA PRO A 363 11.79 -31.86 8.59
C PRO A 363 11.39 -31.26 9.94
N TYR A 364 10.25 -31.64 10.49
CA TYR A 364 9.76 -31.05 11.74
C TYR A 364 10.73 -31.26 12.91
N ILE A 365 11.45 -32.38 12.90
CA ILE A 365 12.50 -32.70 13.88
C ILE A 365 13.61 -31.63 13.98
N ALA A 366 13.81 -30.81 12.93
CA ALA A 366 14.81 -29.74 12.94
C ALA A 366 14.46 -28.58 13.89
N PHE A 367 13.20 -28.47 14.31
CA PHE A 367 12.73 -27.44 15.24
C PHE A 367 12.80 -27.89 16.72
N ALA A 368 13.22 -29.13 16.98
CA ALA A 368 13.41 -29.60 18.35
C ALA A 368 14.71 -29.01 18.94
N LYS A 369 14.63 -28.52 20.18
CA LYS A 369 15.83 -28.11 20.93
C LYS A 369 16.70 -29.33 21.21
N THR A 370 18.01 -29.21 21.00
CA THR A 370 18.96 -30.26 21.35
C THR A 370 18.81 -30.65 22.83
N GLY A 371 18.61 -31.94 23.09
CA GLY A 371 18.37 -32.48 24.43
C GLY A 371 16.90 -32.59 24.86
N ASP A 372 15.95 -32.01 24.11
CA ASP A 372 14.51 -32.20 24.35
C ASP A 372 14.00 -33.43 23.60
N THR A 373 14.17 -34.60 24.23
CA THR A 373 13.77 -35.89 23.64
C THR A 373 12.25 -36.01 23.46
N GLN A 374 11.44 -35.41 24.33
CA GLN A 374 9.98 -35.51 24.25
C GLN A 374 9.44 -34.77 23.03
N THR A 375 9.86 -33.52 22.85
CA THR A 375 9.46 -32.72 21.69
C THR A 375 10.04 -33.30 20.40
N TYR A 376 11.27 -33.82 20.43
CA TYR A 376 11.86 -34.52 19.28
C TYR A 376 11.01 -35.71 18.83
N ASN A 377 10.62 -36.60 19.76
CA ASN A 377 9.81 -37.78 19.43
C ASN A 377 8.44 -37.41 18.88
N PHE A 378 7.80 -36.38 19.44
CA PHE A 378 6.53 -35.88 18.93
C PHE A 378 6.66 -35.34 17.49
N LEU A 379 7.68 -34.51 17.24
CA LEU A 379 7.92 -33.94 15.91
C LEU A 379 8.34 -35.01 14.89
N ALA A 380 9.02 -36.08 15.32
CA ALA A 380 9.30 -37.24 14.49
C ALA A 380 8.00 -37.95 14.08
N GLY A 381 7.06 -38.17 15.00
CA GLY A 381 5.75 -38.72 14.66
C GLY A 381 4.94 -37.81 13.73
N LEU A 382 5.01 -36.48 13.94
CA LEU A 382 4.38 -35.51 13.05
C LEU A 382 4.99 -35.55 11.62
N GLU A 383 6.30 -35.81 11.53
CA GLU A 383 7.02 -35.96 10.27
C GLU A 383 6.66 -37.26 9.52
N GLU A 384 6.47 -38.37 10.25
CA GLU A 384 6.01 -39.64 9.69
C GLU A 384 4.60 -39.54 9.11
N ARG A 385 3.74 -38.72 9.74
CA ARG A 385 2.36 -38.50 9.32
C ARG A 385 2.22 -37.52 8.15
N TYR A 386 3.24 -36.70 7.89
CA TYR A 386 3.20 -35.73 6.82
C TYR A 386 3.05 -36.42 5.45
N GLY A 387 1.93 -36.15 4.78
CA GLY A 387 1.64 -36.64 3.44
C GLY A 387 1.12 -38.07 3.36
N VAL A 388 0.82 -38.71 4.50
CA VAL A 388 0.19 -40.04 4.56
C VAL A 388 -1.25 -39.95 4.05
N GLU A 389 -2.02 -38.98 4.56
CA GLU A 389 -3.40 -38.76 4.14
C GLU A 389 -3.48 -37.86 2.90
N GLY A 390 -4.43 -38.17 2.02
CA GLY A 390 -4.65 -37.46 0.76
C GLY A 390 -5.23 -36.05 0.93
N LEU A 391 -5.37 -35.35 -0.20
CA LEU A 391 -5.95 -34.00 -0.25
C LEU A 391 -7.42 -34.01 0.24
N GLY A 392 -7.84 -32.90 0.85
CA GLY A 392 -9.21 -32.73 1.37
C GLY A 392 -9.49 -33.44 2.70
N THR A 393 -8.52 -34.17 3.26
CA THR A 393 -8.64 -34.78 4.58
C THR A 393 -8.43 -33.76 5.70
N ARG A 394 -9.00 -34.03 6.88
CA ARG A 394 -8.80 -33.19 8.08
C ARG A 394 -7.33 -33.13 8.49
N GLU A 395 -6.60 -34.23 8.34
CA GLU A 395 -5.18 -34.29 8.65
C GLU A 395 -4.35 -33.46 7.66
N LYS A 396 -4.65 -33.51 6.35
CA LYS A 396 -3.98 -32.63 5.39
C LYS A 396 -4.21 -31.15 5.71
N LEU A 397 -5.42 -30.77 6.14
CA LEU A 397 -5.73 -29.39 6.53
C LEU A 397 -4.87 -28.91 7.71
N LEU A 398 -4.57 -29.78 8.68
CA LEU A 398 -3.63 -29.46 9.76
C LEU A 398 -2.25 -29.13 9.20
N PHE A 399 -1.74 -29.95 8.28
CA PHE A 399 -0.45 -29.71 7.65
C PHE A 399 -0.43 -28.46 6.76
N ASP A 400 -1.54 -28.14 6.09
CA ASP A 400 -1.67 -26.87 5.34
C ASP A 400 -1.53 -25.65 6.27
N LYS A 401 -2.14 -25.71 7.46
CA LYS A 401 -2.00 -24.65 8.47
C LYS A 401 -0.56 -24.53 8.97
N LEU A 402 0.08 -25.65 9.29
CA LEU A 402 1.48 -25.66 9.73
C LEU A 402 2.44 -25.16 8.63
N ASN A 403 2.16 -25.48 7.36
CA ASN A 403 2.91 -24.95 6.22
C ASN A 403 2.75 -23.43 6.09
N GLY A 404 1.56 -22.90 6.38
CA GLY A 404 1.25 -21.47 6.30
C GLY A 404 1.95 -20.58 7.34
N ILE A 405 2.57 -21.14 8.38
CA ILE A 405 3.26 -20.36 9.41
C ILE A 405 4.53 -19.75 8.81
N THR A 406 4.66 -18.42 8.94
CA THR A 406 5.80 -17.67 8.39
C THR A 406 7.03 -17.74 9.29
N LYS A 407 8.21 -17.42 8.75
CA LYS A 407 9.47 -17.42 9.52
C LYS A 407 9.48 -16.46 10.72
N GLY A 408 8.64 -15.43 10.71
CA GLY A 408 8.45 -14.49 11.83
C GLY A 408 7.50 -15.00 12.93
N GLU A 409 6.80 -16.11 12.69
CA GLU A 409 5.75 -16.64 13.56
C GLU A 409 6.19 -17.94 14.27
N GLY A 410 7.48 -18.05 14.59
CA GLY A 410 8.03 -19.24 15.28
C GLY A 410 7.32 -19.58 16.59
N ASP A 411 6.90 -18.56 17.35
CA ASP A 411 6.16 -18.73 18.60
C ASP A 411 4.78 -19.38 18.36
N LEU A 412 4.12 -19.06 17.24
CA LEU A 412 2.85 -19.68 16.86
C LEU A 412 3.03 -21.17 16.52
N PHE A 413 4.14 -21.52 15.85
CA PHE A 413 4.48 -22.93 15.60
C PHE A 413 4.75 -23.67 16.91
N ALA A 414 5.53 -23.08 17.81
CA ALA A 414 5.81 -23.67 19.12
C ALA A 414 4.53 -23.88 19.94
N GLN A 415 3.64 -22.89 19.97
CA GLN A 415 2.33 -22.99 20.63
C GLN A 415 1.49 -24.10 20.04
N ALA A 416 1.37 -24.18 18.71
CA ALA A 416 0.60 -25.22 18.05
C ALA A 416 1.14 -26.63 18.38
N VAL A 417 2.47 -26.80 18.42
CA VAL A 417 3.10 -28.06 18.81
C VAL A 417 2.79 -28.42 20.26
N ASP A 418 2.86 -27.45 21.18
CA ASP A 418 2.59 -27.70 22.59
C ASP A 418 1.12 -28.04 22.87
N GLU A 419 0.19 -27.34 22.21
CA GLU A 419 -1.24 -27.65 22.27
C GLU A 419 -1.53 -29.06 21.72
N MET A 420 -0.96 -29.41 20.55
CA MET A 420 -1.12 -30.76 19.99
C MET A 420 -0.55 -31.85 20.91
N LYS A 421 0.60 -31.62 21.53
CA LYS A 421 1.17 -32.52 22.55
C LYS A 421 0.23 -32.65 23.74
N GLY A 422 -0.23 -31.54 24.30
CA GLY A 422 -1.13 -31.51 25.45
C GLY A 422 -2.42 -32.30 25.20
N HIS A 423 -3.02 -32.13 24.02
CA HIS A 423 -4.17 -32.91 23.60
C HIS A 423 -3.86 -34.40 23.48
N GLN A 424 -2.73 -34.78 22.88
CA GLN A 424 -2.33 -36.20 22.82
C GLN A 424 -2.12 -36.81 24.21
N TYR A 425 -1.41 -36.12 25.11
CA TYR A 425 -1.20 -36.61 26.47
C TYR A 425 -2.52 -36.74 27.24
N SER A 426 -3.42 -35.78 27.09
CA SER A 426 -4.75 -35.83 27.72
C SER A 426 -5.55 -37.05 27.22
N ASN A 427 -5.56 -37.27 25.90
CA ASN A 427 -6.23 -38.42 25.29
C ASN A 427 -5.61 -39.77 25.70
N VAL A 428 -4.29 -39.85 25.87
CA VAL A 428 -3.61 -41.08 26.35
C VAL A 428 -3.88 -41.31 27.83
N GLN A 429 -3.72 -40.29 28.67
CA GLN A 429 -3.93 -40.38 30.11
C GLN A 429 -5.38 -40.76 30.45
N GLN A 430 -6.33 -40.21 29.71
CA GLN A 430 -7.74 -40.57 29.82
C GLN A 430 -7.96 -42.04 29.44
N ARG A 431 -7.41 -42.52 28.32
CA ARG A 431 -7.52 -43.95 27.94
C ARG A 431 -6.92 -44.87 28.99
N ILE A 432 -5.81 -44.48 29.60
CA ILE A 432 -5.18 -45.22 30.71
C ILE A 432 -6.11 -45.23 31.93
N ASN A 433 -6.69 -44.10 32.30
CA ASN A 433 -7.60 -44.00 33.45
C ASN A 433 -8.87 -44.86 33.24
N GLU A 434 -9.50 -44.74 32.07
CA GLU A 434 -10.69 -45.52 31.72
C GLU A 434 -10.40 -47.03 31.67
N THR A 435 -9.28 -47.43 31.06
CA THR A 435 -8.86 -48.83 31.02
C THR A 435 -8.52 -49.34 32.42
N GLY A 436 -7.84 -48.52 33.24
CA GLY A 436 -7.52 -48.84 34.64
C GLY A 436 -8.76 -49.03 35.49
N GLY A 437 -9.76 -48.14 35.36
CA GLY A 437 -11.05 -48.27 36.05
C GLY A 437 -11.82 -49.51 35.62
N LEU A 438 -11.77 -49.87 34.33
CA LEU A 438 -12.37 -51.10 33.81
C LEU A 438 -11.72 -52.36 34.42
N LEU A 439 -10.39 -52.40 34.44
CA LEU A 439 -9.63 -53.51 35.02
C LEU A 439 -9.86 -53.62 36.53
N ASP A 440 -9.86 -52.50 37.26
CA ASP A 440 -10.14 -52.48 38.70
C ASP A 440 -11.54 -53.03 39.04
N LYS A 441 -12.54 -52.68 38.23
CA LYS A 441 -13.91 -53.21 38.37
C LYS A 441 -13.95 -54.73 38.21
N GLU A 442 -13.20 -55.28 37.25
CA GLU A 442 -13.11 -56.72 37.06
C GLU A 442 -12.38 -57.41 38.21
N PHE A 443 -11.25 -56.86 38.68
CA PHE A 443 -10.51 -57.44 39.80
C PHE A 443 -11.34 -57.44 41.09
N LYS A 444 -12.13 -56.39 41.35
CA LYS A 444 -13.09 -56.36 42.45
C LYS A 444 -14.17 -57.43 42.31
N HIS A 445 -14.72 -57.62 41.11
CA HIS A 445 -15.69 -58.68 40.84
C HIS A 445 -15.10 -60.07 41.14
N LEU A 446 -13.90 -60.37 40.64
CA LEU A 446 -13.20 -61.63 40.90
C LEU A 446 -12.95 -61.86 42.41
N CYS A 447 -12.54 -60.82 43.14
CA CYS A 447 -12.30 -60.90 44.58
C CYS A 447 -13.58 -61.23 45.36
N ASN A 448 -14.71 -60.61 44.99
CA ASN A 448 -16.00 -60.83 45.65
C ASN A 448 -16.61 -62.21 45.32
N GLU A 449 -16.47 -62.67 44.08
CA GLU A 449 -17.07 -63.95 43.62
C GLU A 449 -16.18 -65.18 43.86
N TRP A 450 -14.95 -65.01 44.38
CA TRP A 450 -13.98 -66.10 44.62
C TRP A 450 -14.52 -67.25 45.49
N ARG A 451 -15.45 -66.98 46.43
CA ARG A 451 -16.03 -68.01 47.33
C ARG A 451 -17.24 -68.75 46.73
N ASN A 452 -17.73 -68.33 45.58
CA ASN A 452 -18.94 -68.86 44.99
C ASN A 452 -18.57 -70.01 44.01
N PRO A 453 -19.12 -71.23 44.13
CA PRO A 453 -18.60 -72.44 43.44
C PRO A 453 -19.01 -72.57 41.95
N THR A 454 -19.41 -71.49 41.28
CA THR A 454 -19.84 -71.55 39.88
C THR A 454 -18.65 -71.47 38.91
N LYS A 455 -18.76 -72.11 37.74
CA LYS A 455 -17.69 -72.19 36.71
C LYS A 455 -17.28 -70.82 36.10
N ASP A 456 -18.01 -69.76 36.40
CA ASP A 456 -17.82 -68.44 35.80
C ASP A 456 -16.99 -67.48 36.66
N ASN A 457 -16.63 -67.87 37.88
CA ASN A 457 -15.98 -66.97 38.86
C ASN A 457 -14.46 -66.83 38.69
N ASN A 458 -13.84 -67.66 37.85
CA ASN A 458 -12.41 -67.57 37.50
C ASN A 458 -12.17 -66.92 36.13
N LYS A 459 -13.20 -66.33 35.51
CA LYS A 459 -13.10 -65.75 34.16
C LYS A 459 -12.97 -64.24 34.23
N ILE A 460 -11.94 -63.69 33.57
CA ILE A 460 -11.80 -62.25 33.30
C ILE A 460 -12.78 -61.89 32.18
N LYS A 461 -13.82 -61.10 32.49
CA LYS A 461 -14.89 -60.68 31.56
C LYS A 461 -14.64 -59.32 30.88
N VAL A 462 -13.45 -58.74 31.05
CA VAL A 462 -13.06 -57.45 30.45
C VAL A 462 -13.28 -57.41 28.93
N PHE A 463 -13.17 -58.56 28.26
CA PHE A 463 -13.34 -58.69 26.80
C PHE A 463 -14.80 -58.64 26.29
N GLY A 464 -15.79 -58.38 27.15
CA GLY A 464 -17.19 -58.20 26.76
C GLY A 464 -17.82 -56.88 27.27
N MET A 465 -17.01 -55.99 27.86
CA MET A 465 -17.50 -54.75 28.46
C MET A 465 -17.49 -53.61 27.44
N LYS A 466 -18.61 -52.90 27.34
CA LYS A 466 -18.70 -51.66 26.58
C LYS A 466 -18.42 -50.48 27.50
N ASN A 467 -17.56 -49.57 27.08
CA ASN A 467 -17.37 -48.29 27.76
C ASN A 467 -17.45 -47.15 26.75
N GLU A 468 -18.06 -46.04 27.13
CA GLU A 468 -18.19 -44.86 26.29
C GLU A 468 -17.98 -43.62 27.15
N TYR A 469 -17.00 -42.81 26.77
CA TYR A 469 -16.70 -41.53 27.37
C TYR A 469 -16.88 -40.44 26.33
N ARG A 470 -17.67 -39.42 26.69
CA ARG A 470 -17.90 -38.24 25.87
C ARG A 470 -17.52 -36.98 26.63
N THR A 471 -16.86 -36.04 25.97
CA THR A 471 -16.50 -34.76 26.59
C THR A 471 -16.55 -33.61 25.60
N ASP A 472 -16.96 -32.45 26.09
CA ASP A 472 -16.94 -31.19 25.33
C ASP A 472 -15.58 -30.47 25.43
N THR A 473 -14.58 -31.09 26.07
CA THR A 473 -13.26 -30.51 26.24
C THR A 473 -12.54 -30.44 24.89
N ALA A 474 -12.26 -29.21 24.43
CA ALA A 474 -11.61 -28.99 23.14
C ALA A 474 -10.31 -29.80 23.00
N GLY A 475 -10.19 -30.53 21.89
CA GLY A 475 -9.02 -31.37 21.55
C GLY A 475 -8.94 -32.71 22.28
N VAL A 476 -9.87 -33.01 23.19
CA VAL A 476 -10.06 -34.36 23.74
C VAL A 476 -11.02 -35.13 22.83
N ILE A 477 -10.67 -36.36 22.47
CA ILE A 477 -11.44 -37.19 21.55
C ILE A 477 -12.31 -38.15 22.35
N ASP A 478 -13.60 -38.18 22.03
CA ASP A 478 -14.54 -39.16 22.56
C ASP A 478 -14.00 -40.59 22.41
N TYR A 479 -14.14 -41.37 23.46
CA TYR A 479 -13.59 -42.71 23.52
C TYR A 479 -14.73 -43.72 23.65
N THR A 480 -14.87 -44.59 22.66
CA THR A 480 -15.76 -45.74 22.71
C THR A 480 -14.91 -47.01 22.67
N SER A 481 -15.04 -47.85 23.69
CA SER A 481 -14.45 -49.18 23.74
C SER A 481 -15.54 -50.23 23.63
N ASN A 482 -15.44 -51.07 22.61
CA ASN A 482 -16.24 -52.28 22.46
C ASN A 482 -15.26 -53.46 22.36
N ALA A 483 -14.85 -54.00 23.50
CA ALA A 483 -14.15 -55.27 23.50
C ALA A 483 -15.19 -56.37 23.24
N TYR A 484 -14.99 -57.15 22.18
CA TYR A 484 -15.78 -58.33 21.86
C TYR A 484 -14.82 -59.51 21.79
N GLY A 485 -15.06 -60.54 22.60
CA GLY A 485 -14.24 -61.74 22.72
C GLY A 485 -15.07 -63.00 22.61
#